data_AF-A0A4Z0ACY0-F1
#
_entry.id   AF-A0A4Z0ACY0-F1
#
_cell.length_a   1.000
_cell.length_b   1.000
_cell.length_c   1.000
_cell.angle_alpha   90.00
_cell.angle_beta   90.00
_cell.angle_gamma   90.00
#
_symmetry.space_group_name_H-M   'P 1'
#
loop_
_entity.id
_entity.type
_entity.pdbx_description
1 polymer ?
#
loop_
_entity_poly.entity_id
_entity_poly.type
_entity_poly.pdbx_seq_one_letter_code
_entity_poly.pdbx_strand_id
1 'polypeptide(L)'
;MTTAALKVHPKVYWIWNHRRWCLENVPDGGDGDDIHGWKKANWERELFVVEKMLDADARNFHAWNYRRYVLANMPLHRPETAELASTTRKIEANFSNFSAWHQRTKVLESLWSSGKLDRALSVQQEFDFVQNAMYTDPNDQSVWLYHRWLIGSADDRKLLEREIVVIQDLLDEQPDSKWCMETLVHYKQLILSKHSAEISPAEAEKLVEQCIALLKQLEEIDPPRRQRYRELAEEVKR
;
A
#
# COMPACT_ATOMS: atom_id res chain seq x y z
N MET A 1 27.90 -1.73 -16.33
CA MET A 1 26.97 -2.58 -15.53
C MET A 1 25.94 -3.27 -16.43
N THR A 2 25.11 -4.15 -15.85
CA THR A 2 24.18 -5.11 -16.50
C THR A 2 22.97 -4.52 -17.26
N THR A 3 22.95 -3.22 -17.56
CA THR A 3 21.74 -2.51 -18.03
C THR A 3 21.20 -3.05 -19.36
N ALA A 4 22.07 -3.44 -20.30
CA ALA A 4 21.64 -4.03 -21.57
C ALA A 4 20.85 -5.33 -21.37
N ALA A 5 21.32 -6.19 -20.46
CA ALA A 5 20.64 -7.44 -20.13
C ALA A 5 19.31 -7.21 -19.41
N LEU A 6 19.22 -6.21 -18.52
CA LEU A 6 17.97 -5.87 -17.83
C LEU A 6 16.89 -5.33 -18.79
N LYS A 7 17.26 -4.63 -19.87
CA LYS A 7 16.29 -4.17 -20.86
C LYS A 7 15.58 -5.32 -21.58
N VAL A 8 16.26 -6.45 -21.76
CA VAL A 8 15.72 -7.64 -22.44
C VAL A 8 15.10 -8.62 -21.44
N HIS A 9 15.72 -8.78 -20.27
CA HIS A 9 15.34 -9.77 -19.26
C HIS A 9 15.20 -9.14 -17.86
N PRO A 10 14.21 -8.23 -17.66
CA PRO A 10 14.07 -7.45 -16.43
C PRO A 10 13.62 -8.25 -15.20
N LYS A 11 13.26 -9.53 -15.37
CA LYS A 11 12.70 -10.40 -14.33
C LYS A 11 13.58 -11.62 -14.02
N VAL A 12 14.88 -11.52 -14.29
CA VAL A 12 15.86 -12.57 -14.00
C VAL A 12 16.67 -12.21 -12.76
N TYR A 13 16.54 -13.01 -11.70
CA TYR A 13 17.22 -12.82 -10.42
C TYR A 13 18.73 -12.59 -10.57
N TRP A 14 19.40 -13.42 -11.37
CA TRP A 14 20.86 -13.39 -11.51
C TRP A 14 21.39 -12.07 -12.08
N ILE A 15 20.64 -11.41 -12.96
CA ILE A 15 21.06 -10.12 -13.53
C ILE A 15 21.03 -9.03 -12.45
N TRP A 16 19.99 -9.02 -11.62
CA TRP A 16 19.88 -8.10 -10.48
C TRP A 16 20.91 -8.41 -9.38
N ASN A 17 21.16 -9.69 -9.10
CA ASN A 17 22.18 -10.12 -8.13
C ASN A 17 23.57 -9.69 -8.57
N HIS A 18 23.94 -9.96 -9.82
CA HIS A 18 25.22 -9.53 -10.36
C HIS A 18 25.33 -8.00 -10.38
N ARG A 19 24.22 -7.30 -10.67
CA ARG A 19 24.18 -5.82 -10.59
C ARG A 19 24.46 -5.29 -9.18
N ARG A 20 23.90 -5.91 -8.13
CA ARG A 20 24.20 -5.58 -6.73
C ARG A 20 25.68 -5.80 -6.42
N TRP A 21 26.21 -6.97 -6.78
CA TRP A 21 27.62 -7.28 -6.58
C TRP A 21 28.54 -6.26 -7.28
N CYS A 22 28.25 -5.86 -8.52
CA CYS A 22 29.01 -4.81 -9.19
C CYS A 22 28.99 -3.48 -8.45
N LEU A 23 27.84 -3.10 -7.88
CA LEU A 23 27.67 -1.84 -7.15
C LEU A 23 28.43 -1.84 -5.82
N GLU A 24 28.47 -2.98 -5.13
CA GLU A 24 29.23 -3.17 -3.87
C GLU A 24 30.74 -3.09 -4.09
N ASN A 25 31.20 -3.55 -5.27
CA ASN A 25 32.61 -3.62 -5.63
C ASN A 25 33.07 -2.42 -6.50
N VAL A 26 32.31 -1.31 -6.50
CA VAL A 26 32.80 -0.06 -7.09
C VAL A 26 34.01 0.40 -6.26
N PRO A 27 35.19 0.56 -6.88
CA PRO A 27 36.38 0.98 -6.15
C PRO A 27 36.20 2.40 -5.58
N ASP A 28 36.89 2.67 -4.48
CA ASP A 28 37.07 4.04 -4.02
C ASP A 28 37.91 4.79 -5.07
N GLY A 29 37.48 6.01 -5.39
CA GLY A 29 38.04 6.84 -6.45
C GLY A 29 37.21 8.09 -6.69
N GLY A 30 37.82 9.09 -7.31
CA GLY A 30 37.24 10.40 -7.61
C GLY A 30 38.30 11.34 -8.18
N ASP A 31 37.87 12.47 -8.74
CA ASP A 31 38.78 13.54 -9.18
C ASP A 31 39.02 14.51 -8.01
N GLY A 32 40.29 14.85 -7.74
CA GLY A 32 40.66 15.76 -6.63
C GLY A 32 40.60 15.11 -5.24
N ASP A 33 40.14 15.87 -4.24
CA ASP A 33 40.12 15.44 -2.82
C ASP A 33 38.94 14.52 -2.44
N ASP A 34 38.00 14.20 -3.34
CA ASP A 34 36.84 13.34 -3.06
C ASP A 34 37.13 11.85 -3.36
N ILE A 35 37.75 11.17 -2.38
CA ILE A 35 38.10 9.74 -2.46
C ILE A 35 36.87 8.83 -2.71
N HIS A 36 35.65 9.29 -2.42
CA HIS A 36 34.42 8.49 -2.60
C HIS A 36 33.52 8.99 -3.75
N GLY A 37 34.01 9.91 -4.59
CA GLY A 37 33.21 10.55 -5.64
C GLY A 37 32.63 9.57 -6.66
N TRP A 38 33.43 8.61 -7.16
CA TRP A 38 32.98 7.57 -8.08
C TRP A 38 31.93 6.66 -7.45
N LYS A 39 32.14 6.26 -6.19
CA LYS A 39 31.19 5.43 -5.45
C LYS A 39 29.86 6.16 -5.35
N LYS A 40 29.85 7.38 -4.82
CA LYS A 40 28.64 8.22 -4.71
C LYS A 40 27.91 8.37 -6.05
N ALA A 41 28.62 8.72 -7.11
CA ALA A 41 28.05 8.89 -8.44
C ALA A 41 27.41 7.60 -9.00
N ASN A 42 28.03 6.44 -8.76
CA ASN A 42 27.45 5.15 -9.17
C ASN A 42 26.16 4.83 -8.40
N TRP A 43 26.11 5.01 -7.08
CA TRP A 43 24.88 4.78 -6.30
C TRP A 43 23.74 5.72 -6.72
N GLU A 44 24.01 7.00 -7.00
CA GLU A 44 23.02 7.94 -7.53
C GLU A 44 22.52 7.54 -8.92
N ARG A 45 23.43 7.09 -9.79
CA ARG A 45 23.08 6.56 -11.11
C ARG A 45 22.21 5.33 -11.02
N GLU A 46 22.44 4.45 -10.05
CA GLU A 46 21.63 3.25 -9.86
C GLU A 46 20.21 3.57 -9.41
N LEU A 47 20.03 4.61 -8.60
CA LEU A 47 18.69 5.11 -8.29
C LEU A 47 17.97 5.64 -9.53
N PHE A 48 18.67 6.33 -10.43
CA PHE A 48 18.10 6.75 -11.71
C PHE A 48 17.73 5.57 -12.61
N VAL A 49 18.58 4.55 -12.70
CA VAL A 49 18.29 3.36 -13.50
C VAL A 49 17.07 2.62 -12.97
N VAL A 50 16.99 2.39 -11.66
CA VAL A 50 15.84 1.67 -11.09
C VAL A 50 14.55 2.46 -11.26
N GLU A 51 14.59 3.80 -11.19
CA GLU A 51 13.44 4.65 -11.50
C GLU A 51 12.95 4.41 -12.94
N LYS A 52 13.86 4.40 -13.92
CA LYS A 52 13.51 4.12 -15.33
C LYS A 52 12.98 2.71 -15.55
N MET A 53 13.47 1.73 -14.80
CA MET A 53 12.93 0.37 -14.85
C MET A 53 11.50 0.31 -14.29
N LEU A 54 11.21 1.09 -13.24
CA LEU A 54 9.86 1.20 -12.67
C LEU A 54 8.91 2.04 -13.53
N ASP A 55 9.41 3.01 -14.29
CA ASP A 55 8.61 3.74 -15.28
C ASP A 55 8.17 2.80 -16.42
N ALA A 56 9.02 1.84 -16.80
CA ALA A 56 8.73 0.86 -17.85
C ALA A 56 7.82 -0.30 -17.37
N ASP A 57 8.02 -0.78 -16.14
CA ASP A 57 7.16 -1.78 -15.49
C ASP A 57 7.00 -1.42 -14.01
N ALA A 58 5.92 -0.69 -13.71
CA ALA A 58 5.59 -0.21 -12.38
C ALA A 58 5.41 -1.31 -11.33
N ARG A 59 5.16 -2.55 -11.76
CA ARG A 59 4.94 -3.72 -10.90
C ARG A 59 6.14 -4.67 -10.87
N ASN A 60 7.30 -4.24 -11.40
CA ASN A 60 8.50 -5.06 -11.36
C ASN A 60 9.03 -5.20 -9.93
N PHE A 61 8.75 -6.36 -9.31
CA PHE A 61 9.18 -6.70 -7.97
C PHE A 61 10.70 -6.65 -7.78
N HIS A 62 11.49 -7.05 -8.79
CA HIS A 62 12.95 -6.99 -8.70
C HIS A 62 13.45 -5.54 -8.67
N ALA A 63 12.85 -4.66 -9.46
CA ALA A 63 13.21 -3.25 -9.45
C ALA A 63 12.85 -2.60 -8.11
N TRP A 64 11.67 -2.87 -7.56
CA TRP A 64 11.31 -2.38 -6.21
C TRP A 64 12.23 -2.90 -5.11
N ASN A 65 12.61 -4.18 -5.14
CA ASN A 65 13.59 -4.74 -4.22
C ASN A 65 14.96 -4.09 -4.38
N TYR A 66 15.41 -3.92 -5.62
CA TYR A 66 16.69 -3.28 -5.90
C TYR A 66 16.70 -1.81 -5.47
N ARG A 67 15.57 -1.09 -5.63
CA ARG A 67 15.42 0.28 -5.14
C ARG A 67 15.60 0.35 -3.62
N ARG A 68 14.93 -0.52 -2.86
CA ARG A 68 15.10 -0.60 -1.40
C ARG A 68 16.55 -0.87 -1.02
N TYR A 69 17.19 -1.82 -1.71
CA TYR A 69 18.61 -2.11 -1.51
C TYR A 69 19.50 -0.89 -1.79
N VAL A 70 19.27 -0.18 -2.90
CA VAL A 70 20.01 1.03 -3.25
C VAL A 70 19.85 2.05 -2.12
N LEU A 71 18.62 2.45 -1.79
CA LEU A 71 18.33 3.47 -0.77
C LEU A 71 18.91 3.12 0.61
N ALA A 72 18.91 1.85 1.00
CA ALA A 72 19.44 1.39 2.27
C ALA A 72 20.97 1.40 2.35
N ASN A 73 21.68 1.30 1.22
CA ASN A 73 23.14 1.16 1.19
C ASN A 73 23.87 2.33 0.50
N MET A 74 23.14 3.36 0.05
CA MET A 74 23.76 4.56 -0.53
C MET A 74 24.72 5.20 0.49
N PRO A 75 25.96 5.58 0.09
CA PRO A 75 26.89 6.27 0.98
C PRO A 75 26.33 7.58 1.54
N LEU A 76 25.52 8.29 0.74
CA LEU A 76 24.78 9.46 1.16
C LEU A 76 23.30 9.09 1.22
N HIS A 77 22.79 8.90 2.44
CA HIS A 77 21.38 8.63 2.66
C HIS A 77 20.52 9.80 2.20
N ARG A 78 19.50 9.48 1.42
CA ARG A 78 18.46 10.45 1.08
C ARG A 78 17.49 10.59 2.26
N PRO A 79 16.89 11.77 2.45
CA PRO A 79 15.82 11.91 3.42
C PRO A 79 14.66 10.99 3.03
N GLU A 80 14.10 10.28 4.00
CA GLU A 80 12.98 9.34 3.79
C GLU A 80 11.74 10.04 3.20
N THR A 81 11.59 11.35 3.43
CA THR A 81 10.55 12.19 2.81
C THR A 81 10.66 12.25 1.29
N ALA A 82 11.87 12.12 0.71
CA ALA A 82 12.06 12.06 -0.74
C ALA A 82 11.51 10.76 -1.32
N GLU A 83 11.59 9.65 -0.57
CA GLU A 83 10.98 8.39 -0.97
C GLU A 83 9.46 8.45 -0.86
N LEU A 84 8.92 9.09 0.19
CA LEU A 84 7.49 9.34 0.32
C LEU A 84 6.96 10.13 -0.89
N ALA A 85 7.63 11.22 -1.28
CA ALA A 85 7.29 12.00 -2.47
C ALA A 85 7.44 11.20 -3.78
N SER A 86 8.36 10.22 -3.83
CA SER A 86 8.47 9.30 -4.97
C SER A 86 7.28 8.36 -5.06
N THR A 87 6.80 7.84 -3.93
CA THR A 87 5.61 6.97 -3.91
C THR A 87 4.35 7.75 -4.28
N THR A 88 4.19 8.99 -3.79
CA THR A 88 3.08 9.89 -4.18
C THR A 88 3.02 10.03 -5.70
N ARG A 89 4.13 10.45 -6.34
CA ARG A 89 4.19 10.60 -7.80
C ARG A 89 3.86 9.31 -8.56
N LYS A 90 4.28 8.15 -8.07
CA LYS A 90 4.01 6.85 -8.71
C LYS A 90 2.56 6.40 -8.55
N ILE A 91 1.90 6.78 -7.46
CA ILE A 91 0.49 6.52 -7.20
C ILE A 91 -0.38 7.47 -8.03
N GLU A 92 -0.07 8.76 -8.05
CA GLU A 92 -0.80 9.75 -8.86
C GLU A 92 -0.71 9.45 -10.36
N ALA A 93 0.42 8.91 -10.83
CA ALA A 93 0.56 8.48 -12.22
C ALA A 93 -0.24 7.20 -12.53
N ASN A 94 -0.50 6.35 -11.53
CA ASN A 94 -1.27 5.11 -11.66
C ASN A 94 -1.72 4.62 -10.28
N PHE A 95 -2.97 4.89 -9.91
CA PHE A 95 -3.52 4.52 -8.60
C PHE A 95 -3.62 3.00 -8.40
N SER A 96 -3.61 2.22 -9.50
CA SER A 96 -3.54 0.76 -9.47
C SER A 96 -2.14 0.19 -9.18
N ASN A 97 -1.15 1.06 -8.94
CA ASN A 97 0.20 0.63 -8.63
C ASN A 97 0.33 0.13 -7.19
N PHE A 98 -0.11 -1.11 -6.95
CA PHE A 98 0.00 -1.78 -5.64
C PHE A 98 1.42 -1.74 -5.06
N SER A 99 2.45 -1.82 -5.92
CA SER A 99 3.83 -1.81 -5.44
C SER A 99 4.25 -0.45 -4.88
N ALA A 100 3.73 0.65 -5.43
CA ALA A 100 3.94 1.98 -4.87
C ALA A 100 3.20 2.17 -3.54
N TRP A 101 1.95 1.71 -3.43
CA TRP A 101 1.21 1.68 -2.16
C TRP A 101 1.95 0.88 -1.09
N HIS A 102 2.43 -0.32 -1.43
CA HIS A 102 3.20 -1.14 -0.50
C HIS A 102 4.53 -0.49 -0.10
N GLN A 103 5.25 0.14 -1.04
CA GLN A 103 6.46 0.89 -0.69
C GLN A 103 6.12 2.05 0.26
N ARG A 104 4.99 2.74 0.03
CA ARG A 104 4.52 3.85 0.87
C ARG A 104 4.28 3.39 2.32
N THR A 105 3.67 2.23 2.54
CA THR A 105 3.48 1.70 3.91
C THR A 105 4.82 1.51 4.63
N LYS A 106 5.84 0.98 3.94
CA LYS A 106 7.18 0.78 4.51
C LYS A 106 7.89 2.08 4.86
N VAL A 107 7.73 3.11 4.02
CA VAL A 107 8.32 4.43 4.29
C VAL A 107 7.64 5.09 5.49
N LEU A 108 6.30 5.03 5.56
CA LEU A 108 5.54 5.58 6.67
C LEU A 108 5.84 4.86 7.99
N GLU A 109 5.90 3.52 8.00
CA GLU A 109 6.30 2.72 9.16
C GLU A 109 7.68 3.16 9.69
N SER A 110 8.67 3.33 8.79
CA SER A 110 10.01 3.80 9.14
C SER A 110 9.99 5.22 9.74
N LEU A 111 9.27 6.15 9.10
CA LEU A 111 9.14 7.54 9.55
C LEU A 111 8.43 7.67 10.90
N TRP A 112 7.38 6.89 11.14
CA TRP A 112 6.68 6.84 12.42
C TRP A 112 7.55 6.24 13.52
N SER A 113 8.23 5.12 13.25
CA SER A 113 9.10 4.46 14.23
C SER A 113 10.31 5.31 14.62
N SER A 114 10.80 6.15 13.70
CA SER A 114 11.92 7.05 13.93
C SER A 114 11.53 8.40 14.54
N GLY A 115 10.22 8.65 14.74
CA GLY A 115 9.71 9.92 15.28
C GLY A 115 9.89 11.13 14.35
N LYS A 116 10.27 10.91 13.09
CA LYS A 116 10.48 11.97 12.09
C LYS A 116 9.19 12.49 11.48
N LEU A 117 8.07 11.79 11.69
CA LEU A 117 6.77 12.15 11.18
C LEU A 117 5.72 11.98 12.27
N ASP A 118 4.89 13.01 12.47
CA ASP A 118 3.73 12.92 13.35
C ASP A 118 2.75 11.90 12.79
N ARG A 119 2.53 10.81 13.54
CA ARG A 119 1.66 9.72 13.13
C ARG A 119 0.20 10.15 13.03
N ALA A 120 -0.31 10.92 13.99
CA ALA A 120 -1.73 11.29 14.00
C ALA A 120 -2.07 12.21 12.82
N LEU A 121 -1.23 13.23 12.58
CA LEU A 121 -1.42 14.15 11.46
C LEU A 121 -1.27 13.44 10.11
N SER A 122 -0.21 12.61 9.96
CA SER A 122 0.04 11.93 8.69
C SER A 122 -1.01 10.87 8.38
N VAL A 123 -1.50 10.10 9.37
CA VAL A 123 -2.59 9.14 9.14
C VAL A 123 -3.84 9.83 8.59
N GLN A 124 -4.19 11.03 9.09
CA GLN A 124 -5.33 11.78 8.53
C GLN A 124 -5.08 12.17 7.06
N GLN A 125 -3.89 12.67 6.74
CA GLN A 125 -3.52 13.00 5.35
C GLN A 125 -3.55 11.77 4.43
N GLU A 126 -3.16 10.61 4.95
CA GLU A 126 -3.21 9.35 4.20
C GLU A 126 -4.65 8.86 3.96
N PHE A 127 -5.58 9.09 4.90
CA PHE A 127 -7.00 8.85 4.68
C PHE A 127 -7.55 9.72 3.55
N ASP A 128 -7.27 11.03 3.57
CA ASP A 128 -7.70 11.94 2.51
C ASP A 128 -7.10 11.53 1.15
N PHE A 129 -5.83 11.11 1.15
CA PHE A 129 -5.12 10.68 -0.06
C PHE A 129 -5.70 9.38 -0.64
N VAL A 130 -5.92 8.35 0.18
CA VAL A 130 -6.49 7.08 -0.29
C VAL A 130 -7.96 7.25 -0.68
N GLN A 131 -8.71 8.10 0.02
CA GLN A 131 -10.11 8.38 -0.30
C GLN A 131 -10.24 8.95 -1.72
N ASN A 132 -9.41 9.92 -2.10
CA ASN A 132 -9.41 10.44 -3.47
C ASN A 132 -9.20 9.33 -4.52
N ALA A 133 -8.32 8.35 -4.24
CA ALA A 133 -8.13 7.21 -5.12
C ALA A 133 -9.34 6.26 -5.14
N MET A 134 -10.01 6.05 -4.00
CA MET A 134 -11.22 5.21 -3.89
C MET A 134 -12.38 5.76 -4.73
N TYR A 135 -12.60 7.08 -4.68
CA TYR A 135 -13.64 7.73 -5.49
C TYR A 135 -13.27 7.80 -6.99
N THR A 136 -11.97 7.74 -7.32
CA THR A 136 -11.51 7.74 -8.72
C THR A 136 -11.67 6.37 -9.38
N ASP A 137 -11.30 5.29 -8.69
CA ASP A 137 -11.50 3.92 -9.16
C ASP A 137 -11.83 2.99 -7.97
N PRO A 138 -13.13 2.82 -7.63
CA PRO A 138 -13.54 1.96 -6.53
C PRO A 138 -13.31 0.47 -6.81
N ASN A 139 -13.00 0.09 -8.06
CA ASN A 139 -12.73 -1.29 -8.42
C ASN A 139 -11.26 -1.69 -8.15
N ASP A 140 -10.38 -0.72 -7.88
CA ASP A 140 -8.97 -1.00 -7.63
C ASP A 140 -8.71 -1.56 -6.23
N GLN A 141 -8.33 -2.84 -6.18
CA GLN A 141 -8.02 -3.55 -4.94
C GLN A 141 -6.92 -2.87 -4.09
N SER A 142 -5.93 -2.24 -4.72
CA SER A 142 -4.75 -1.72 -4.04
C SER A 142 -5.11 -0.66 -3.02
N VAL A 143 -6.07 0.19 -3.40
CA VAL A 143 -6.56 1.31 -2.60
C VAL A 143 -7.25 0.79 -1.33
N TRP A 144 -8.10 -0.23 -1.47
CA TRP A 144 -8.79 -0.86 -0.33
C TRP A 144 -7.85 -1.58 0.62
N LEU A 145 -6.82 -2.25 0.09
CA LEU A 145 -5.80 -2.88 0.92
C LEU A 145 -4.98 -1.84 1.70
N TYR A 146 -4.68 -0.70 1.09
CA TYR A 146 -4.00 0.41 1.77
C TYR A 146 -4.90 1.05 2.83
N HIS A 147 -6.18 1.27 2.53
CA HIS A 147 -7.17 1.80 3.48
C HIS A 147 -7.29 0.89 4.71
N ARG A 148 -7.40 -0.43 4.52
CA ARG A 148 -7.41 -1.41 5.63
C ARG A 148 -6.11 -1.38 6.44
N TRP A 149 -4.97 -1.18 5.81
CA TRP A 149 -3.70 -1.01 6.53
C TRP A 149 -3.69 0.26 7.40
N LEU A 150 -4.28 1.36 6.94
CA LEU A 150 -4.40 2.60 7.74
C LEU A 150 -5.30 2.42 8.97
N ILE A 151 -6.39 1.66 8.85
CA ILE A 151 -7.25 1.29 9.99
C ILE A 151 -6.46 0.49 11.05
N GLY A 152 -5.46 -0.28 10.61
CA GLY A 152 -4.51 -0.95 11.49
C GLY A 152 -5.19 -1.95 12.43
N SER A 153 -4.99 -1.78 13.74
CA SER A 153 -5.57 -2.67 14.75
C SER A 153 -7.06 -2.44 14.96
N ALA A 154 -7.68 -1.40 14.41
CA ALA A 154 -9.12 -1.13 14.59
C ALA A 154 -9.54 -0.92 16.06
N ASP A 155 -8.63 -0.42 16.89
CA ASP A 155 -8.89 -0.13 18.31
C ASP A 155 -9.67 1.18 18.50
N ASP A 156 -9.70 2.06 17.49
CA ASP A 156 -10.49 3.30 17.51
C ASP A 156 -11.84 3.08 16.82
N ARG A 157 -12.88 2.91 17.64
CA ARG A 157 -14.27 2.77 17.16
C ARG A 157 -14.74 3.98 16.36
N LYS A 158 -14.40 5.21 16.79
CA LYS A 158 -14.87 6.43 16.12
C LYS A 158 -14.30 6.54 14.71
N LEU A 159 -13.04 6.12 14.54
CA LEU A 159 -12.42 6.02 13.22
C LEU A 159 -13.17 5.02 12.33
N LEU A 160 -13.47 3.82 12.84
CA LEU A 160 -14.25 2.83 12.09
C LEU A 160 -15.62 3.37 11.66
N GLU A 161 -16.36 4.00 12.58
CA GLU A 161 -17.67 4.57 12.30
C GLU A 161 -17.59 5.68 11.25
N ARG A 162 -16.59 6.57 11.35
CA ARG A 162 -16.34 7.61 10.33
C ARG A 162 -16.10 6.99 8.96
N GLU A 163 -15.20 6.02 8.86
CA GLU A 163 -14.87 5.38 7.58
C GLU A 163 -16.02 4.53 7.03
N ILE A 164 -16.84 3.92 7.89
CA ILE A 164 -18.07 3.23 7.47
C ILE A 164 -19.03 4.20 6.79
N VAL A 165 -19.21 5.41 7.31
CA VAL A 165 -20.06 6.43 6.68
C VAL A 165 -19.51 6.81 5.30
N VAL A 166 -18.21 7.12 5.20
CA VAL A 166 -17.57 7.48 3.92
C VAL A 166 -17.73 6.37 2.87
N ILE A 167 -17.51 5.11 3.26
CA ILE A 167 -17.62 3.98 2.33
C ILE A 167 -19.09 3.68 1.98
N GLN A 168 -20.02 3.93 2.90
CA GLN A 168 -21.45 3.80 2.62
C GLN A 168 -21.89 4.84 1.58
N ASP A 169 -21.45 6.10 1.71
CA ASP A 169 -21.75 7.15 0.73
C ASP A 169 -21.21 6.75 -0.67
N LEU A 170 -20.00 6.18 -0.74
CA LEU A 170 -19.44 5.68 -1.99
C LEU A 170 -20.21 4.46 -2.55
N LEU A 171 -20.72 3.58 -1.69
CA LEU A 171 -21.56 2.45 -2.11
C LEU A 171 -22.91 2.93 -2.66
N ASP A 172 -23.49 3.98 -2.07
CA ASP A 172 -24.75 4.55 -2.53
C ASP A 172 -24.60 5.16 -3.94
N GLU A 173 -23.43 5.72 -4.27
CA GLU A 173 -23.08 6.18 -5.62
C GLU A 173 -22.73 5.03 -6.59
N GLN A 174 -22.10 3.97 -6.09
CA GLN A 174 -21.59 2.82 -6.87
C GLN A 174 -22.11 1.49 -6.28
N PRO A 175 -23.40 1.16 -6.49
CA PRO A 175 -24.09 0.08 -5.78
C PRO A 175 -23.62 -1.33 -6.18
N ASP A 176 -22.83 -1.47 -7.23
CA ASP A 176 -22.21 -2.73 -7.67
C ASP A 176 -20.75 -2.87 -7.20
N SER A 177 -20.24 -1.90 -6.43
CA SER A 177 -18.88 -1.94 -5.90
C SER A 177 -18.71 -3.03 -4.85
N LYS A 178 -18.18 -4.16 -5.31
CA LYS A 178 -17.78 -5.29 -4.48
C LYS A 178 -16.88 -4.86 -3.32
N TRP A 179 -15.93 -3.96 -3.55
CA TRP A 179 -14.95 -3.59 -2.54
C TRP A 179 -15.53 -2.71 -1.44
N CYS A 180 -16.48 -1.83 -1.76
CA CYS A 180 -17.24 -1.09 -0.75
C CYS A 180 -17.97 -2.07 0.16
N MET A 181 -18.73 -3.01 -0.42
CA MET A 181 -19.47 -4.02 0.36
C MET A 181 -18.55 -4.89 1.22
N GLU A 182 -17.46 -5.44 0.65
CA GLU A 182 -16.52 -6.28 1.41
C GLU A 182 -15.88 -5.50 2.57
N THR A 183 -15.56 -4.22 2.37
CA THR A 183 -14.92 -3.39 3.39
C THR A 183 -15.91 -2.96 4.48
N LEU A 184 -17.15 -2.64 4.13
CA LEU A 184 -18.22 -2.36 5.10
C LEU A 184 -18.50 -3.58 5.98
N VAL A 185 -18.62 -4.78 5.39
CA VAL A 185 -18.80 -6.03 6.16
C VAL A 185 -17.63 -6.20 7.11
N HIS A 186 -16.40 -6.05 6.63
CA HIS A 186 -15.21 -6.22 7.45
C HIS A 186 -15.18 -5.23 8.63
N TYR A 187 -15.51 -3.95 8.43
CA TYR A 187 -15.45 -2.95 9.50
C TYR A 187 -16.58 -3.13 10.51
N LYS A 188 -17.78 -3.49 10.08
CA LYS A 188 -18.88 -3.84 10.97
C LYS A 188 -18.55 -5.09 11.80
N GLN A 189 -17.87 -6.09 11.22
CA GLN A 189 -17.34 -7.24 11.97
C GLN A 189 -16.28 -6.85 13.01
N LEU A 190 -15.42 -5.87 12.70
CA LEU A 190 -14.45 -5.35 13.67
C LEU A 190 -15.15 -4.66 14.84
N ILE A 191 -16.22 -3.89 14.60
CA ILE A 191 -17.05 -3.32 15.66
C ILE A 191 -17.69 -4.42 16.51
N LEU A 192 -18.32 -5.42 15.88
CA LEU A 192 -18.96 -6.54 16.57
C LEU A 192 -17.98 -7.36 17.43
N SER A 193 -16.74 -7.56 16.97
CA SER A 193 -15.76 -8.40 17.67
C SER A 193 -14.92 -7.66 18.71
N LYS A 194 -14.51 -6.41 18.43
CA LYS A 194 -13.61 -5.65 19.30
C LYS A 194 -14.31 -4.66 20.22
N HIS A 195 -15.48 -4.18 19.81
CA HIS A 195 -16.22 -3.13 20.50
C HIS A 195 -17.58 -3.62 21.00
N SER A 196 -17.74 -4.94 21.18
CA SER A 196 -18.99 -5.57 21.65
C SER A 196 -19.49 -5.04 22.99
N ALA A 197 -18.58 -4.64 23.87
CA ALA A 197 -18.91 -4.07 25.18
C ALA A 197 -19.49 -2.65 25.10
N GLU A 198 -19.26 -1.94 23.99
CA GLU A 198 -19.68 -0.55 23.80
C GLU A 198 -20.96 -0.41 22.97
N ILE A 199 -21.46 -1.52 22.39
CA ILE A 199 -22.66 -1.53 21.54
C ILE A 199 -23.86 -2.13 22.28
N SER A 200 -25.04 -1.58 22.02
CA SER A 200 -26.27 -2.16 22.55
C SER A 200 -26.65 -3.45 21.81
N PRO A 201 -27.42 -4.38 22.42
CA PRO A 201 -27.89 -5.58 21.73
C PRO A 201 -28.66 -5.26 20.43
N ALA A 202 -29.46 -4.19 20.42
CA ALA A 202 -30.20 -3.75 19.24
C ALA A 202 -29.28 -3.22 18.13
N GLU A 203 -28.20 -2.53 18.50
CA GLU A 203 -27.19 -2.06 17.56
C GLU A 203 -26.39 -3.23 16.97
N ALA A 204 -26.02 -4.21 17.79
CA ALA A 204 -25.35 -5.43 17.34
C ALA A 204 -26.22 -6.21 16.34
N GLU A 205 -27.51 -6.40 16.65
CA GLU A 205 -28.47 -7.04 15.75
C GLU A 205 -28.57 -6.31 14.41
N LYS A 206 -28.68 -4.98 14.44
CA LYS A 206 -28.72 -4.15 13.22
C LYS A 206 -27.43 -4.30 12.38
N LEU A 207 -26.26 -4.32 13.01
CA LEU A 207 -24.98 -4.52 12.31
C LEU A 207 -24.90 -5.90 11.65
N VAL A 208 -25.35 -6.95 12.35
CA VAL A 208 -25.44 -8.32 11.84
C VAL A 208 -26.37 -8.39 10.62
N GLU A 209 -27.56 -7.82 10.71
CA GLU A 209 -28.52 -7.77 9.61
C GLU A 209 -27.93 -7.08 8.37
N GLN A 210 -27.28 -5.94 8.56
CA GLN A 210 -26.62 -5.20 7.48
C GLN A 210 -25.48 -6.00 6.84
N CYS A 211 -24.64 -6.66 7.64
CA CYS A 211 -23.58 -7.52 7.14
C CYS A 211 -24.14 -8.67 6.28
N ILE A 212 -25.19 -9.33 6.76
CA ILE A 212 -25.84 -10.43 6.03
C ILE A 212 -26.44 -9.93 4.72
N ALA A 213 -27.07 -8.76 4.71
CA ALA A 213 -27.63 -8.16 3.50
C ALA A 213 -26.54 -7.90 2.45
N LEU A 214 -25.42 -7.28 2.84
CA LEU A 214 -24.29 -7.02 1.95
C LEU A 214 -23.64 -8.32 1.45
N LEU A 215 -23.46 -9.32 2.30
CA LEU A 215 -22.90 -10.61 1.93
C LEU A 215 -23.76 -11.36 0.90
N LYS A 216 -25.10 -11.26 1.02
CA LYS A 216 -26.02 -11.81 0.02
C LYS A 216 -25.87 -11.13 -1.34
N GLN A 217 -25.76 -9.80 -1.37
CA GLN A 217 -25.51 -9.06 -2.62
C GLN A 217 -24.17 -9.45 -3.25
N LEU A 218 -23.13 -9.64 -2.43
CA LEU A 218 -21.82 -10.10 -2.89
C LEU A 218 -21.85 -11.49 -3.54
N GLU A 219 -22.78 -12.38 -3.18
CA GLU A 219 -22.95 -13.69 -3.84
C GLU A 219 -23.38 -13.57 -5.32
N GLU A 220 -24.05 -12.48 -5.68
CA GLU A 220 -24.50 -12.15 -7.03
C GLU A 220 -23.44 -11.39 -7.80
N ILE A 221 -22.78 -10.41 -7.16
CA ILE A 221 -21.76 -9.54 -7.76
C ILE A 221 -20.42 -10.27 -7.98
N ASP A 222 -20.00 -11.15 -7.07
CA ASP A 222 -18.77 -11.94 -7.21
C ASP A 222 -19.03 -13.46 -7.02
N PRO A 223 -19.72 -14.11 -8.00
CA PRO A 223 -20.06 -15.53 -7.92
C PRO A 223 -18.89 -16.48 -7.64
N PRO A 224 -17.67 -16.27 -8.18
CA PRO A 224 -16.51 -17.12 -7.87
C PRO A 224 -16.18 -17.22 -6.37
N ARG A 225 -16.56 -16.22 -5.55
CA ARG A 225 -16.28 -16.18 -4.11
C ARG A 225 -17.51 -16.45 -3.24
N ARG A 226 -18.63 -16.90 -3.82
CA ARG A 226 -19.89 -17.15 -3.12
C ARG A 226 -19.77 -17.95 -1.82
N GLN A 227 -18.98 -19.03 -1.82
CA GLN A 227 -18.82 -19.85 -0.60
C GLN A 227 -18.12 -19.09 0.53
N ARG A 228 -17.14 -18.24 0.21
CA ARG A 228 -16.51 -17.36 1.20
C ARG A 228 -17.52 -16.42 1.84
N TYR A 229 -18.46 -15.86 1.07
CA TYR A 229 -19.48 -14.96 1.61
C TYR A 229 -20.48 -15.67 2.51
N ARG A 230 -20.84 -16.91 2.17
CA ARG A 230 -21.69 -17.75 3.02
C ARG A 230 -21.02 -18.13 4.32
N GLU A 231 -19.74 -18.52 4.27
CA GLU A 231 -18.95 -18.80 5.47
C GLU A 231 -18.87 -17.57 6.38
N LEU A 232 -18.57 -16.40 5.82
CA LEU A 232 -18.58 -15.12 6.55
C LEU A 232 -19.96 -14.81 7.15
N ALA A 233 -21.06 -15.09 6.43
CA ALA A 233 -22.40 -14.84 6.94
C ALA A 233 -22.75 -15.73 8.14
N GLU A 234 -22.21 -16.95 8.18
CA GLU A 234 -22.35 -17.83 9.34
C GLU A 234 -21.46 -17.40 10.50
N GLU A 235 -20.26 -16.85 10.24
CA GLU A 235 -19.40 -16.28 11.28
C GLU A 235 -20.01 -15.04 11.92
N VAL A 236 -20.66 -14.16 11.16
CA VAL A 236 -21.30 -12.94 11.68
C VAL A 236 -22.47 -13.25 12.62
N LYS A 237 -23.14 -14.40 12.44
CA LYS A 237 -24.27 -14.81 13.28
C LYS A 237 -23.86 -15.41 14.63
N ARG A 238 -22.59 -15.78 14.79
CA ARG A 238 -22.07 -16.42 16.01
C ARG A 238 -21.66 -15.37 17.03
#